data_AF-A0A1H9W1Q2-F1
#
_entry.id   AF-A0A1H9W1Q2-F1
#
_cell.length_a   1.000
_cell.length_b   1.000
_cell.length_c   1.000
_cell.angle_alpha   90.00
_cell.angle_beta   90.00
_cell.angle_gamma   90.00
#
_symmetry.space_group_name_H-M   'P 1'
#
loop_
_entity.id
_entity.type
_entity.pdbx_description
1 polymer ?
#
loop_
_entity_poly.entity_id
_entity_poly.type
_entity_poly.pdbx_seq_one_letter_code
_entity_poly.pdbx_strand_id
1 'polypeptide(L)'
;MTLAVLISTIIALIFSTICCSWINNIQNNKWLSLSIAFIVNMFILCTAAIIFYITDVQQFHKQPDGIFQSLGILVFPFCIPIVTLINFFILDIKRYRR
;
A
#
# COMPACT_ATOMS: atom_id res chain seq x y z
N MET A 1 13.09 -10.46 6.04
CA MET A 1 12.65 -9.28 5.26
C MET A 1 11.50 -9.52 4.28
N THR A 2 11.61 -10.38 3.26
CA THR A 2 10.60 -10.48 2.18
C THR A 2 9.20 -10.87 2.65
N LEU A 3 9.09 -11.87 3.53
CA LEU A 3 7.79 -12.40 3.99
C LEU A 3 7.02 -11.38 4.85
N ALA A 4 7.69 -10.71 5.78
CA ALA A 4 7.07 -9.72 6.66
C ALA A 4 6.64 -8.45 5.90
N VAL A 5 7.49 -7.98 4.97
CA VAL A 5 7.14 -6.88 4.05
C VAL A 5 5.95 -7.29 3.18
N LEU A 6 5.98 -8.48 2.59
CA LEU A 6 4.89 -8.98 1.75
C LEU A 6 3.57 -9.07 2.54
N ILE A 7 3.60 -9.62 3.76
CA ILE A 7 2.42 -9.64 4.67
C ILE A 7 1.94 -8.21 4.96
N SER A 8 2.82 -7.28 5.30
CA SER A 8 2.43 -5.90 5.60
C SER A 8 1.81 -5.19 4.40
N THR A 9 2.34 -5.41 3.19
CA THR A 9 1.80 -4.85 1.95
C THR A 9 0.44 -5.45 1.59
N ILE A 10 0.23 -6.76 1.82
CA ILE A 10 -1.06 -7.41 1.59
C ILE A 10 -2.11 -6.87 2.57
N ILE A 11 -1.76 -6.72 3.85
CA ILE A 11 -2.68 -6.15 4.85
C ILE A 11 -3.04 -4.71 4.48
N ALA A 12 -2.06 -3.90 4.10
CA ALA A 12 -2.29 -2.53 3.64
C ALA A 12 -3.22 -2.49 2.41
N LEU A 13 -3.03 -3.41 1.47
CA LEU A 13 -3.84 -3.52 0.27
C LEU A 13 -5.29 -3.91 0.61
N ILE A 14 -5.50 -4.90 1.48
CA ILE A 14 -6.85 -5.30 1.94
C ILE A 14 -7.55 -4.12 2.63
N PHE A 15 -6.86 -3.46 3.56
CA PHE A 15 -7.43 -2.35 4.33
C PHE A 15 -7.82 -1.18 3.42
N SER A 16 -6.95 -0.81 2.48
CA SER A 16 -7.26 0.27 1.53
C SER A 16 -8.38 -0.09 0.57
N THR A 17 -8.49 -1.35 0.15
CA THR A 17 -9.57 -1.82 -0.72
C THR A 17 -10.93 -1.73 -0.02
N ILE A 18 -10.98 -2.08 1.27
CA ILE A 18 -12.19 -1.96 2.10
C ILE A 18 -12.57 -0.49 2.26
N CYS A 19 -11.64 0.37 2.67
CA CYS A 19 -11.88 1.81 2.82
C CYS A 19 -12.38 2.43 1.51
N CYS A 20 -11.71 2.13 0.39
CA CYS A 20 -12.04 2.65 -0.92
C CYS A 20 -13.43 2.16 -1.39
N SER A 21 -13.76 0.90 -1.11
CA SER A 21 -15.09 0.34 -1.38
C SER A 21 -16.21 1.00 -0.57
N TRP A 22 -15.97 1.30 0.70
CA TRP A 22 -16.92 2.03 1.55
C TRP A 22 -17.10 3.47 1.08
N ILE A 23 -16.01 4.18 0.77
CA ILE A 23 -16.05 5.57 0.32
C ILE A 23 -16.76 5.70 -1.04
N ASN A 24 -16.50 4.78 -1.98
CA ASN A 24 -17.21 4.76 -3.27
C ASN A 24 -18.72 4.50 -3.13
N ASN A 25 -19.15 3.93 -2.00
CA ASN A 25 -20.57 3.75 -1.72
C ASN A 25 -21.24 5.03 -1.21
N ILE A 26 -20.44 5.93 -0.61
CA ILE A 26 -20.89 7.21 -0.05
C ILE A 26 -20.74 8.35 -1.07
N GLN A 27 -19.70 8.31 -1.90
CA GLN A 27 -19.37 9.36 -2.86
C GLN A 27 -19.51 8.88 -4.31
N ASN A 28 -20.24 9.66 -5.11
CA ASN A 28 -20.45 9.37 -6.54
C ASN A 28 -19.25 9.71 -7.43
N ASN A 29 -18.22 10.36 -6.87
CA ASN A 29 -17.05 10.83 -7.62
C ASN A 29 -15.85 9.88 -7.50
N LYS A 30 -15.52 9.20 -8.60
CA LYS A 30 -14.41 8.25 -8.74
C LYS A 30 -13.06 8.83 -8.31
N TRP A 31 -12.78 10.08 -8.69
CA TRP A 31 -11.49 10.72 -8.44
C TRP A 31 -11.26 11.00 -6.95
N LEU A 32 -12.33 11.43 -6.26
CA LEU A 32 -12.30 11.66 -4.82
C LEU A 32 -12.06 10.36 -4.03
N SER A 33 -12.77 9.28 -4.40
CA SER A 33 -12.55 7.96 -3.79
C SER A 33 -11.13 7.45 -3.99
N LEU A 34 -10.55 7.70 -5.19
CA LEU A 34 -9.17 7.35 -5.50
C LEU A 34 -8.16 8.17 -4.68
N SER A 35 -8.36 9.49 -4.57
CA SER A 35 -7.48 10.37 -3.78
C SER A 35 -7.48 9.98 -2.31
N ILE A 36 -8.64 9.63 -1.75
CA ILE A 36 -8.70 9.19 -0.35
C ILE A 36 -8.00 7.83 -0.18
N ALA A 37 -8.18 6.90 -1.12
CA ALA A 37 -7.47 5.61 -1.08
C ALA A 37 -5.95 5.77 -1.19
N PHE A 38 -5.48 6.73 -1.99
CA PHE A 38 -4.06 7.08 -2.08
C PHE A 38 -3.52 7.61 -0.74
N ILE A 39 -4.24 8.54 -0.10
CA ILE A 39 -3.86 9.11 1.20
C ILE A 39 -3.81 8.03 2.29
N VAL A 40 -4.83 7.16 2.34
CA VAL A 40 -4.87 6.05 3.30
C VAL A 40 -3.71 5.07 3.08
N ASN A 41 -3.42 4.70 1.83
CA ASN A 41 -2.27 3.86 1.53
C ASN A 41 -0.95 4.51 1.93
N MET A 42 -0.79 5.80 1.63
CA MET A 42 0.42 6.55 1.98
C MET A 42 0.62 6.55 3.49
N PHE A 43 -0.45 6.78 4.27
CA PHE A 43 -0.40 6.70 5.73
C PHE A 43 -0.05 5.30 6.26
N ILE A 44 -0.70 4.25 5.75
CA ILE A 44 -0.47 2.87 6.20
C ILE A 44 0.96 2.43 5.86
N LEU A 45 1.43 2.68 4.63
CA LEU A 45 2.78 2.30 4.22
C LEU A 45 3.87 3.13 4.91
N CYS A 46 3.65 4.43 5.15
CA CYS A 46 4.57 5.24 5.96
C CYS A 46 4.64 4.73 7.40
N THR A 47 3.49 4.40 8.01
CA THR A 47 3.45 3.86 9.37
C THR A 47 4.16 2.51 9.45
N ALA A 48 3.93 1.62 8.47
CA ALA A 48 4.64 0.35 8.36
C ALA A 48 6.15 0.54 8.19
N ALA A 49 6.58 1.50 7.36
CA ALA A 49 7.99 1.83 7.17
C ALA A 49 8.66 2.29 8.47
N ILE A 50 8.00 3.17 9.23
CA ILE A 50 8.49 3.66 10.53
C ILE A 50 8.57 2.51 11.54
N ILE A 51 7.54 1.67 11.64
CA ILE A 51 7.55 0.51 12.54
C ILE A 51 8.72 -0.40 12.21
N PHE A 52 8.91 -0.75 10.93
CA PHE A 52 10.03 -1.59 10.48
C PHE A 52 11.40 -0.96 10.70
N TYR A 53 11.52 0.35 10.53
CA TYR A 53 12.76 1.07 10.83
C TYR A 53 13.15 0.94 12.30
N ILE A 54 12.18 1.05 13.20
CA ILE A 54 12.41 0.99 14.64
C ILE A 54 12.66 -0.46 15.10
N THR A 55 11.92 -1.44 14.58
CA THR A 55 12.04 -2.84 15.03
C THR A 55 13.22 -3.60 14.40
N ASP A 56 13.76 -3.15 13.27
CA ASP A 56 14.74 -3.93 12.51
C ASP A 56 15.95 -3.09 12.02
N VAL A 57 16.50 -2.26 12.93
CA VAL A 57 17.68 -1.39 12.70
C VAL A 57 18.91 -2.16 12.16
N GLN A 58 19.03 -3.46 12.49
CA GLN A 58 20.14 -4.31 12.04
C GLN A 58 19.96 -4.91 10.63
N GLN A 59 18.75 -5.00 10.09
CA GLN A 59 18.51 -5.66 8.79
C GLN A 59 18.88 -4.78 7.58
N PHE A 60 18.90 -3.46 7.72
CA PHE A 60 19.36 -2.56 6.64
C PHE A 60 20.88 -2.58 6.42
N HIS A 61 21.65 -3.16 7.34
CA HIS A 61 23.12 -3.22 7.25
C HIS A 61 23.67 -4.54 6.68
N LYS A 62 22.82 -5.54 6.42
CA LYS A 62 23.25 -6.81 5.82
C LYS A 62 23.22 -6.70 4.29
N GLN A 63 24.24 -7.25 3.62
CA GLN A 63 24.36 -7.25 2.16
C GLN A 63 23.03 -7.65 1.50
N PRO A 64 22.54 -6.86 0.52
CA PRO A 64 21.23 -7.08 -0.06
C PRO A 64 21.26 -8.27 -1.02
N ASP A 65 20.73 -9.40 -0.57
CA ASP A 65 20.44 -10.54 -1.44
C ASP A 65 19.00 -10.41 -1.95
N GLY A 66 18.83 -9.73 -3.08
CA GLY A 66 17.57 -9.61 -3.81
C GLY A 66 17.10 -8.18 -4.09
N ILE A 67 16.29 -8.03 -5.13
CA ILE A 67 15.88 -6.74 -5.73
C ILE A 67 15.19 -5.83 -4.69
N PHE A 68 14.31 -6.38 -3.86
CA PHE A 68 13.61 -5.63 -2.81
C PHE A 68 14.48 -5.37 -1.57
N GLN A 69 15.47 -6.21 -1.29
CA GLN A 69 16.40 -5.94 -0.18
C GLN A 69 17.33 -4.78 -0.49
N SER A 70 17.72 -4.62 -1.77
CA SER A 70 18.50 -3.47 -2.23
C SER A 70 17.77 -2.14 -2.08
N LEU A 71 16.42 -2.14 -2.08
CA LEU A 71 15.64 -0.93 -1.84
C LEU A 71 15.55 -0.58 -0.35
N GLY A 72 15.77 -1.54 0.55
CA GLY A 72 15.65 -1.33 1.99
C GLY A 72 14.30 -0.69 2.35
N ILE A 73 14.35 0.49 2.99
CA ILE A 73 13.14 1.21 3.41
C ILE A 73 12.35 1.80 2.23
N LEU A 74 12.98 1.95 1.06
CA LEU A 74 12.34 2.45 -0.15
C LEU A 74 11.33 1.45 -0.75
N VAL A 75 11.30 0.20 -0.27
CA VAL A 75 10.27 -0.76 -0.67
C VAL A 75 8.86 -0.26 -0.36
N PHE A 76 8.68 0.42 0.77
CA PHE A 76 7.38 0.96 1.15
C PHE A 76 6.88 2.03 0.16
N PRO A 77 7.60 3.13 -0.12
CA PRO A 77 7.16 4.09 -1.12
C PRO A 77 7.05 3.51 -2.53
N PHE A 78 7.83 2.48 -2.89
CA PHE A 78 7.71 1.80 -4.18
C PHE A 78 6.40 1.05 -4.34
N CYS A 79 5.83 0.51 -3.26
CA CYS A 79 4.55 -0.18 -3.29
C CYS A 79 3.35 0.77 -3.42
N ILE A 80 3.47 2.04 -3.02
CA ILE A 80 2.37 3.03 -3.09
C ILE A 80 1.74 3.12 -4.49
N PRO A 81 2.48 3.34 -5.60
CA PRO A 81 1.88 3.42 -6.93
C PRO A 81 1.21 2.10 -7.37
N ILE A 82 1.78 0.94 -7.02
CA ILE A 82 1.23 -0.38 -7.37
C ILE A 82 -0.12 -0.58 -6.66
N VAL A 83 -0.18 -0.34 -5.35
CA VAL A 83 -1.43 -0.49 -4.58
C VAL A 83 -2.48 0.50 -5.07
N THR A 84 -2.07 1.72 -5.44
CA THR A 84 -2.98 2.73 -6.00
C THR A 84 -3.58 2.31 -7.34
N LEU A 85 -2.76 1.72 -8.22
CA LEU A 85 -3.22 1.15 -9.49
C LEU A 85 -4.24 0.02 -9.29
N ILE A 86 -3.98 -0.87 -8.34
CA ILE A 86 -4.91 -1.96 -8.00
C ILE A 86 -6.24 -1.39 -7.51
N ASN A 87 -6.21 -0.40 -6.61
CA ASN A 87 -7.43 0.28 -6.15
C ASN A 87 -8.18 0.99 -7.28
N PHE A 88 -7.48 1.61 -8.23
CA PHE A 88 -8.09 2.20 -9.42
C PHE A 88 -8.87 1.16 -10.23
N PHE A 89 -8.26 0.01 -10.52
CA PHE A 89 -8.92 -1.07 -11.26
C PHE A 89 -10.14 -1.64 -10.51
N ILE A 90 -10.04 -1.83 -9.20
CA ILE A 90 -11.15 -2.34 -8.38
C ILE A 90 -12.34 -1.37 -8.41
N LEU A 91 -12.09 -0.07 -8.28
CA LEU A 91 -13.12 0.96 -8.40
C LEU A 91 -13.75 0.97 -9.80
N ASP A 92 -12.94 0.85 -10.84
CA ASP A 92 -13.40 0.86 -12.22
C ASP A 92 -14.29 -0.34 -12.54
N ILE A 93 -13.89 -1.54 -12.12
CA ILE A 93 -14.67 -2.77 -12.26
C ILE A 93 -15.99 -2.68 -11.47
N LYS A 94 -15.95 -2.18 -10.23
CA LYS A 94 -17.17 -2.03 -9.42
C LYS A 94 -18.16 -1.05 -10.03
N ARG A 95 -17.67 0.03 -10.66
CA ARG A 95 -18.52 1.02 -11.32
C ARG A 95 -19.06 0.51 -12.65
N TYR A 96 -18.27 -0.23 -13.43
CA TYR A 96 -18.72 -0.85 -14.67
C TYR A 96 -19.83 -1.89 -14.44
N ARG A 97 -19.81 -2.58 -13.29
CA ARG A 97 -20.84 -3.55 -12.91
C ARG A 97 -22.13 -2.90 -12.34
N ARG A 98 -22.15 -1.58 -12.12
CA ARG A 98 -23.27 -0.85 -11.52
C ARG A 98 -24.05 -0.10 -12.59
#